data_AF-A0AAD7US20-F1
#
_entry.id   AF-A0AAD7US20-F1
#
_cell.length_a   1.000
_cell.length_b   1.000
_cell.length_c   1.000
_cell.angle_alpha   90.00
_cell.angle_beta   90.00
_cell.angle_gamma   90.00
#
_symmetry.space_group_name_H-M   'P 1'
#
loop_
_entity.id
_entity.type
_entity.pdbx_description
1 polymer ?
#
loop_
_entity_poly.entity_id
_entity_poly.type
_entity_poly.pdbx_seq_one_letter_code
_entity_poly.pdbx_strand_id
1 'polypeptide(L)'
;MPSPMPVSTEFYLSETPTERDRRIRDLFDTLDRNKSGHLDAEAIRKGFTQMTHLPARNKYVNELLDRCDTKHDGYVDFHEFKAYVCDKERELWQLFQTIDRSGDGRLRPSDLETALRIKGIEVSREEFMDFMQLMDLDGNGVIDFHEFKNFLLLLPQANMSEVYRYYQASTRLSPDAEVTIPPTDETSSHALGYLLAGGFAGACSRTCTAPFDRLKVYLITNQNSSVSLRQAITRIYQQGGWRGFFVGNGLNVMKIVPESAIKFYSYETCKRLIATTFGYDDKDSIPTTARFMAGGTAGMCAQFSIYPVETLKTRVMSLQREGKVTSSRQHSIILDTIKSMYTKGGIRAFWPGLTLGLIGVFPYQALDLGIYETLKLTYLTYMEEKTGGTNRQPSVLVLWACGMISGSIGATSVYPLNVIRTRLQAQGTPAHPVYYNSPWHAVQMTYKVGGIREFYRGLGPTLLKVVPAISISYVTYEWSKRQLDIS
;
A
#
# COMPACT_ATOMS: atom_id res chain seq x y z
N MET A 1 -48.31 0.90 0.02
CA MET A 1 -47.93 2.27 0.39
C MET A 1 -46.88 2.17 1.48
N PRO A 2 -45.72 2.84 1.37
CA PRO A 2 -44.75 2.86 2.45
C PRO A 2 -45.40 3.49 3.69
N SER A 3 -45.27 2.83 4.84
CA SER A 3 -45.79 3.31 6.11
C SER A 3 -45.10 4.62 6.50
N PRO A 4 -45.83 5.64 6.99
CA PRO A 4 -45.19 6.83 7.56
C PRO A 4 -44.34 6.42 8.77
N MET A 5 -43.27 7.18 9.05
CA MET A 5 -42.48 6.95 10.27
C MET A 5 -43.42 6.92 11.48
N PRO A 6 -43.29 5.93 12.37
CA PRO A 6 -44.11 5.85 13.56
C PRO A 6 -43.89 7.10 14.43
N VAL A 7 -44.99 7.62 14.99
CA VAL A 7 -45.01 8.85 15.80
C VAL A 7 -44.24 8.67 17.12
N SER A 8 -44.06 7.42 17.58
CA SER A 8 -43.15 7.07 18.66
C SER A 8 -42.05 6.14 18.16
N THR A 9 -40.81 6.52 18.45
CA THR A 9 -39.58 5.73 18.25
C THR A 9 -39.35 4.68 19.35
N GLU A 10 -40.35 4.47 20.23
CA GLU A 10 -40.27 3.56 21.39
C GLU A 10 -39.88 2.13 21.02
N PHE A 11 -40.24 1.66 19.83
CA PHE A 11 -39.99 0.28 19.42
C PHE A 11 -38.56 0.04 18.86
N TYR A 12 -37.78 1.09 18.53
CA TYR A 12 -36.51 0.92 17.79
C TYR A 12 -35.32 1.77 18.27
N LEU A 13 -35.52 2.94 18.90
CA LEU A 13 -34.42 3.76 19.41
C LEU A 13 -34.44 3.90 20.92
N SER A 14 -35.52 3.52 21.60
CA SER A 14 -35.76 3.85 23.02
C SER A 14 -35.47 5.33 23.35
N GLU A 15 -35.62 6.23 22.37
CA GLU A 15 -35.36 7.66 22.51
C GLU A 15 -36.67 8.43 22.36
N THR A 16 -36.96 9.32 23.31
CA THR A 16 -38.01 10.34 23.22
C THR A 16 -37.64 11.41 22.18
N PRO A 17 -38.62 12.18 21.64
CA PRO A 17 -38.33 13.29 20.73
C PRO A 17 -37.33 14.31 21.30
N THR A 18 -37.35 14.50 22.62
CA THR A 18 -36.42 15.35 23.37
C THR A 18 -35.00 14.78 23.46
N GLU A 19 -34.87 13.47 23.63
CA GLU A 19 -33.55 12.79 23.65
C GLU A 19 -32.93 12.74 22.26
N ARG A 20 -33.76 12.53 21.22
CA ARG A 20 -33.32 12.61 19.82
C ARG A 20 -32.77 13.99 19.47
N ASP A 21 -33.45 15.06 19.89
CA ASP A 21 -33.00 16.42 19.63
C ASP A 21 -31.70 16.76 20.38
N ARG A 22 -31.56 16.25 21.61
CA ARG A 22 -30.31 16.36 22.38
C ARG A 22 -29.17 15.61 21.69
N ARG A 23 -29.37 14.39 21.21
CA ARG A 23 -28.35 13.61 20.49
C ARG A 23 -27.88 14.30 19.21
N ILE A 24 -28.79 14.85 18.42
CA ILE A 24 -28.44 15.58 17.19
C ILE A 24 -27.62 16.84 17.53
N ARG A 25 -27.96 17.51 18.63
CA ARG A 25 -27.21 18.65 19.15
C ARG A 25 -25.82 18.27 19.65
N ASP A 26 -25.70 17.19 20.42
CA ASP A 26 -24.41 16.70 20.89
C ASP A 26 -23.51 16.27 19.71
N LEU A 27 -24.09 15.66 18.67
CA LEU A 27 -23.39 15.33 17.43
C LEU A 27 -22.91 16.59 16.70
N PHE A 28 -23.77 17.59 16.56
CA PHE A 28 -23.42 18.89 15.96
C PHE A 28 -22.31 19.59 16.75
N ASP A 29 -22.41 19.65 18.07
CA ASP A 29 -21.41 20.29 18.95
C ASP A 29 -20.06 19.57 18.93
N THR A 30 -20.07 18.25 18.70
CA THR A 30 -18.83 17.47 18.54
C THR A 30 -18.15 17.74 17.19
N LEU A 31 -18.93 18.10 16.16
CA LEU A 31 -18.43 18.55 14.86
C LEU A 31 -18.00 20.04 14.92
N ASP A 32 -18.75 20.92 15.61
CA ASP A 32 -18.49 22.36 15.77
C ASP A 32 -17.55 22.66 16.95
N ARG A 33 -16.31 22.18 16.85
CA ARG A 33 -15.28 22.36 17.88
C ARG A 33 -14.95 23.81 18.19
N ASN A 34 -15.13 24.69 17.21
CA ASN A 34 -14.84 26.12 17.36
C ASN A 34 -15.99 26.88 18.03
N LYS A 35 -17.11 26.21 18.33
CA LYS A 35 -18.35 26.83 18.84
C LYS A 35 -18.80 28.00 17.97
N SER A 36 -18.59 27.86 16.68
CA SER A 36 -18.86 28.90 15.70
C SER A 36 -20.35 29.00 15.35
N GLY A 37 -21.14 28.00 15.74
CA GLY A 37 -22.57 27.89 15.43
C GLY A 37 -22.85 27.36 14.03
N HIS A 38 -21.79 27.10 13.25
CA HIS A 38 -21.85 26.68 11.85
C HIS A 38 -20.77 25.62 11.58
N LEU A 39 -21.05 24.68 10.69
CA LEU A 39 -20.08 23.67 10.24
C LEU A 39 -19.54 24.04 8.86
N ASP A 40 -18.22 24.19 8.75
CA ASP A 40 -17.52 24.30 7.47
C ASP A 40 -17.02 22.92 7.00
N ALA A 41 -16.58 22.85 5.74
CA ALA A 41 -16.02 21.62 5.15
C ALA A 41 -14.92 21.00 6.03
N GLU A 42 -14.09 21.85 6.62
CA GLU A 42 -12.95 21.41 7.42
C GLU A 42 -13.37 20.87 8.80
N ALA A 43 -14.36 21.46 9.45
CA ALA A 43 -14.95 20.96 10.69
C ALA A 43 -15.66 19.62 10.47
N ILE A 44 -16.43 19.49 9.39
CA ILE A 44 -17.08 18.22 9.03
C ILE A 44 -16.03 17.16 8.75
N ARG A 45 -14.99 17.46 7.97
CA ARG A 45 -13.88 16.54 7.68
C ARG A 45 -13.18 16.05 8.95
N LYS A 46 -12.80 16.96 9.83
CA LYS A 46 -12.11 16.65 11.10
C LYS A 46 -12.98 15.87 12.07
N GLY A 47 -14.26 16.22 12.16
CA GLY A 47 -15.23 15.50 12.98
C GLY A 47 -15.45 14.07 12.49
N PHE A 48 -15.49 13.88 11.16
CA PHE A 48 -15.70 12.59 10.52
C PHE A 48 -14.57 11.59 10.81
N THR A 49 -13.31 12.01 10.68
CA THR A 49 -12.12 11.17 10.98
C THR A 49 -12.06 10.74 12.44
N GLN A 50 -12.70 11.48 13.35
CA GLN A 50 -12.63 11.21 14.78
C GLN A 50 -13.81 10.37 15.29
N MET A 51 -15.01 10.60 14.75
CA MET A 51 -16.22 9.87 15.13
C MET A 51 -16.29 8.48 14.50
N THR A 52 -15.69 8.32 13.33
CA THR A 52 -15.63 7.03 12.64
C THR A 52 -14.19 6.52 12.67
N HIS A 53 -13.98 5.21 12.82
CA HIS A 53 -12.67 4.58 12.59
C HIS A 53 -12.28 4.59 11.09
N LEU A 54 -12.96 5.40 10.29
CA LEU A 54 -12.90 5.45 8.85
C LEU A 54 -12.19 6.75 8.45
N PRO A 55 -11.27 6.71 7.47
CA PRO A 55 -10.68 7.94 6.94
C PRO A 55 -11.80 8.85 6.39
N ALA A 56 -11.76 10.16 6.62
CA ALA A 56 -12.74 11.06 6.03
C ALA A 56 -12.33 11.37 4.58
N ARG A 57 -13.13 10.93 3.61
CA ARG A 57 -12.92 11.25 2.18
C ARG A 57 -13.57 12.60 1.83
N ASN A 58 -12.84 13.48 1.14
CA ASN A 58 -13.29 14.85 0.82
C ASN A 58 -14.53 14.90 -0.08
N LYS A 59 -14.73 13.92 -0.97
CA LYS A 59 -15.95 13.76 -1.79
C LYS A 59 -17.16 13.58 -0.90
N TYR A 60 -17.02 12.83 0.20
CA TYR A 60 -18.14 12.60 1.09
C TYR A 60 -18.45 13.82 1.95
N VAL A 61 -17.42 14.57 2.34
CA VAL A 61 -17.58 15.87 3.01
C VAL A 61 -18.28 16.88 2.10
N ASN A 62 -17.87 16.96 0.82
CA ASN A 62 -18.47 17.88 -0.15
C ASN A 62 -19.90 17.46 -0.54
N GLU A 63 -20.17 16.17 -0.76
CA GLU A 63 -21.52 15.67 -1.03
C GLU A 63 -22.45 15.84 0.18
N LEU A 64 -21.91 15.69 1.40
CA LEU A 64 -22.66 15.94 2.63
C LEU A 64 -22.94 17.44 2.81
N LEU A 65 -21.95 18.30 2.53
CA LEU A 65 -22.14 19.75 2.49
C LEU A 65 -23.19 20.15 1.45
N ASP A 66 -23.08 19.69 0.20
CA ASP A 66 -24.03 20.02 -0.87
C ASP A 66 -25.46 19.54 -0.55
N ARG A 67 -25.62 18.46 0.23
CA ARG A 67 -26.91 17.98 0.70
C ARG A 67 -27.44 18.71 1.94
N CYS A 68 -26.56 19.19 2.80
CA CYS A 68 -26.93 19.89 4.03
C CYS A 68 -27.21 21.37 3.78
N ASP A 69 -26.36 22.04 3.00
CA ASP A 69 -26.39 23.47 2.72
C ASP A 69 -27.54 23.81 1.77
N THR A 70 -28.73 23.96 2.37
CA THR A 70 -29.98 24.25 1.65
C THR A 70 -30.04 25.73 1.27
N LYS A 71 -29.28 26.58 1.98
CA LYS A 71 -29.17 28.02 1.73
C LYS A 71 -28.10 28.36 0.69
N HIS A 72 -27.25 27.41 0.33
CA HIS A 72 -26.11 27.58 -0.56
C HIS A 72 -25.14 28.68 -0.11
N ASP A 73 -24.92 28.81 1.20
CA ASP A 73 -24.04 29.82 1.78
C ASP A 73 -22.62 29.29 2.11
N GLY A 74 -22.37 28.00 1.85
CA GLY A 74 -21.10 27.32 2.09
C GLY A 74 -20.90 26.86 3.53
N TYR A 75 -21.90 27.03 4.39
CA TYR A 75 -21.89 26.63 5.80
C TYR A 75 -23.13 25.77 6.10
N VAL A 76 -23.05 24.94 7.14
CA VAL A 76 -24.19 24.15 7.61
C VAL A 76 -24.54 24.58 9.03
N ASP A 77 -25.70 25.19 9.20
CA ASP A 77 -26.21 25.53 10.53
C ASP A 77 -26.88 24.33 11.22
N PHE A 78 -27.19 24.46 12.52
CA PHE A 78 -27.82 23.38 13.28
C PHE A 78 -29.18 22.95 12.70
N HIS A 79 -29.95 23.87 12.10
CA HIS A 79 -31.26 23.56 11.56
C HIS A 79 -31.16 22.77 10.25
N GLU A 80 -30.20 23.13 9.39
CA GLU A 80 -29.83 22.41 8.18
C GLU A 80 -29.25 21.04 8.49
N PHE A 81 -28.34 20.95 9.45
CA PHE A 81 -27.79 19.68 9.93
C PHE A 81 -28.89 18.77 10.49
N LYS A 82 -29.82 19.32 11.29
CA LYS A 82 -30.94 18.58 11.84
C LYS A 82 -31.90 18.09 10.74
N ALA A 83 -32.18 18.92 9.74
CA ALA A 83 -33.00 18.54 8.60
C ALA A 83 -32.36 17.39 7.81
N TYR A 84 -31.06 17.51 7.51
CA TYR A 84 -30.28 16.46 6.86
C TYR A 84 -30.29 15.15 7.65
N VAL A 85 -29.99 15.19 8.96
CA VAL A 85 -30.00 13.99 9.81
C VAL A 85 -31.38 13.35 9.82
N CYS A 86 -32.45 14.15 9.88
CA CYS A 86 -33.82 13.64 9.85
C CYS A 86 -34.20 13.00 8.50
N ASP A 87 -33.77 13.58 7.38
CA ASP A 87 -33.96 13.02 6.04
C ASP A 87 -33.13 11.75 5.84
N LYS A 88 -31.89 11.76 6.34
CA LYS A 88 -30.98 10.63 6.23
C LYS A 88 -31.43 9.44 7.08
N GLU A 89 -31.92 9.68 8.29
CA GLU A 89 -32.52 8.63 9.13
C GLU A 89 -33.74 8.01 8.43
N ARG A 90 -34.53 8.78 7.68
CA ARG A 90 -35.63 8.25 6.85
C ARG A 90 -35.14 7.42 5.67
N GLU A 91 -34.12 7.88 4.93
CA GLU A 91 -33.51 7.11 3.83
C GLU A 91 -32.94 5.77 4.34
N LEU A 92 -32.21 5.81 5.46
CA LEU A 92 -31.61 4.63 6.08
C LEU A 92 -32.67 3.65 6.58
N TRP A 93 -33.79 4.16 7.12
CA TRP A 93 -34.91 3.32 7.54
C TRP A 93 -35.56 2.60 6.35
N GLN A 94 -35.79 3.29 5.23
CA GLN A 94 -36.34 2.67 4.02
C GLN A 94 -35.38 1.61 3.45
N LEU A 95 -34.09 1.89 3.46
CA LEU A 95 -33.07 0.92 3.06
C LEU A 95 -33.06 -0.29 4.00
N PHE A 96 -33.10 -0.05 5.31
CA PHE A 96 -33.14 -1.10 6.33
C PHE A 96 -34.36 -2.02 6.13
N GLN A 97 -35.55 -1.46 5.91
CA GLN A 97 -36.76 -2.24 5.63
C GLN A 97 -36.72 -3.00 4.30
N THR A 98 -35.95 -2.52 3.33
CA THR A 98 -35.76 -3.22 2.05
C THR A 98 -34.86 -4.44 2.20
N ILE A 99 -33.92 -4.40 3.16
CA ILE A 99 -32.98 -5.47 3.44
C ILE A 99 -33.57 -6.46 4.47
N ASP A 100 -34.25 -5.96 5.50
CA ASP A 100 -34.93 -6.74 6.55
C ASP A 100 -36.16 -7.48 6.00
N ARG A 101 -35.93 -8.68 5.48
CA ARG A 101 -36.99 -9.56 4.96
C ARG A 101 -37.81 -10.22 6.05
N SER A 102 -37.24 -10.41 7.24
CA SER A 102 -37.94 -11.01 8.38
C SER A 102 -38.89 -10.02 9.07
N GLY A 103 -38.64 -8.72 8.94
CA GLY A 103 -39.43 -7.66 9.57
C GLY A 103 -39.30 -7.66 11.09
N ASP A 104 -38.26 -8.31 11.63
CA ASP A 104 -37.98 -8.41 13.07
C ASP A 104 -37.05 -7.29 13.57
N GLY A 105 -36.69 -6.34 12.71
CA GLY A 105 -35.86 -5.19 13.07
C GLY A 105 -34.39 -5.55 13.25
N ARG A 106 -33.95 -6.71 12.75
CA ARG A 106 -32.59 -7.24 12.91
C ARG A 106 -32.05 -7.72 11.58
N LEU A 107 -31.00 -7.08 11.07
CA LEU A 107 -30.36 -7.50 9.84
C LEU A 107 -29.41 -8.67 10.10
N ARG A 108 -29.75 -9.83 9.55
CA ARG A 108 -28.92 -11.02 9.65
C ARG A 108 -27.87 -11.01 8.54
N PRO A 109 -26.76 -11.75 8.72
CA PRO A 109 -25.76 -11.94 7.68
C PRO A 109 -26.37 -12.38 6.33
N SER A 110 -27.37 -13.27 6.34
CA SER A 110 -28.04 -13.74 5.12
C SER A 110 -28.78 -12.63 4.35
N ASP A 111 -29.32 -11.64 5.07
CA ASP A 111 -30.13 -10.58 4.49
C ASP A 111 -29.24 -9.55 3.77
N LEU A 112 -28.14 -9.16 4.42
CA LEU A 112 -27.17 -8.22 3.85
C LEU A 112 -26.36 -8.87 2.70
N GLU A 113 -26.04 -10.17 2.80
CA GLU A 113 -25.38 -10.94 1.72
C GLU A 113 -26.27 -11.01 0.47
N THR A 114 -27.56 -11.26 0.67
CA THR A 114 -28.54 -11.28 -0.41
C THR A 114 -28.71 -9.89 -1.05
N ALA A 115 -28.71 -8.82 -0.24
CA ALA A 115 -28.79 -7.45 -0.73
C ALA A 115 -27.58 -7.06 -1.61
N LEU A 116 -26.37 -7.46 -1.20
CA LEU A 116 -25.15 -7.25 -1.99
C LEU A 116 -25.16 -8.04 -3.30
N ARG A 117 -25.61 -9.30 -3.25
CA ARG A 117 -25.73 -10.17 -4.43
C ARG A 117 -26.76 -9.69 -5.44
N ILE A 118 -27.92 -9.19 -4.99
CA ILE A 118 -28.95 -8.59 -5.87
C ILE A 118 -28.41 -7.37 -6.62
N LYS A 119 -27.44 -6.66 -6.04
CA LYS A 119 -26.76 -5.53 -6.67
C LYS A 119 -25.55 -5.92 -7.53
N GLY A 120 -25.36 -7.21 -7.80
CA GLY A 120 -24.30 -7.72 -8.67
C GLY A 120 -22.90 -7.69 -8.05
N ILE A 121 -22.81 -7.59 -6.72
CA ILE A 121 -21.54 -7.65 -6.00
C ILE A 121 -21.38 -9.05 -5.44
N GLU A 122 -20.45 -9.80 -6.04
CA GLU A 122 -19.98 -11.07 -5.48
C GLU A 122 -18.95 -10.76 -4.40
N VAL A 123 -19.33 -10.93 -3.14
CA VAL A 123 -18.46 -10.74 -1.98
C VAL A 123 -18.11 -12.12 -1.44
N SER A 124 -16.82 -12.35 -1.15
CA SER A 124 -16.43 -13.57 -0.45
C SER A 124 -17.04 -13.57 0.96
N ARG A 125 -17.45 -14.74 1.44
CA ARG A 125 -18.10 -14.87 2.77
C ARG A 125 -17.23 -14.28 3.89
N GLU A 126 -15.91 -14.32 3.75
CA GLU A 126 -14.95 -13.71 4.68
C GLU A 126 -14.99 -12.18 4.66
N GLU A 127 -14.88 -11.55 3.49
CA GLU A 127 -14.93 -10.07 3.37
C GLU A 127 -16.29 -9.53 3.81
N PHE A 128 -17.35 -10.29 3.60
CA PHE A 128 -18.70 -9.97 4.06
C PHE A 128 -18.83 -10.02 5.58
N MET A 129 -18.23 -11.03 6.23
CA MET A 129 -18.24 -11.14 7.69
C MET A 129 -17.35 -10.08 8.35
N ASP A 130 -16.22 -9.70 7.76
CA ASP A 130 -15.41 -8.57 8.25
C ASP A 130 -16.16 -7.24 8.14
N PHE A 131 -16.91 -7.07 7.04
CA PHE A 131 -17.78 -5.92 6.85
C PHE A 131 -18.92 -5.89 7.88
N MET A 132 -19.53 -7.04 8.18
CA MET A 132 -20.53 -7.19 9.25
C MET A 132 -19.96 -6.83 10.62
N GLN A 133 -18.78 -7.33 10.97
CA GLN A 133 -18.14 -7.10 12.27
C GLN A 133 -17.76 -5.62 12.50
N LEU A 134 -17.54 -4.87 11.43
CA LEU A 134 -17.29 -3.43 11.51
C LEU A 134 -18.57 -2.64 11.81
N MET A 135 -19.73 -3.17 11.42
CA MET A 135 -21.03 -2.55 11.62
C MET A 135 -21.68 -2.97 12.95
N ASP A 136 -21.46 -4.22 13.36
CA ASP A 136 -21.93 -4.83 14.62
C ASP A 136 -21.06 -4.34 15.80
N LEU A 137 -21.53 -3.30 16.50
CA LEU A 137 -20.79 -2.61 17.56
C LEU A 137 -20.89 -3.33 18.90
N ASP A 138 -22.00 -4.01 19.14
CA ASP A 138 -22.24 -4.76 20.37
C ASP A 138 -21.75 -6.23 20.29
N GLY A 139 -21.41 -6.70 19.09
CA GLY A 139 -20.86 -8.02 18.82
C GLY A 139 -21.88 -9.14 18.94
N ASN A 140 -23.18 -8.84 18.81
CA ASN A 140 -24.27 -9.80 18.98
C ASN A 140 -24.51 -10.67 17.72
N GLY A 141 -23.84 -10.38 16.60
CA GLY A 141 -23.91 -11.10 15.32
C GLY A 141 -25.08 -10.71 14.43
N VAL A 142 -25.86 -9.68 14.78
CA VAL A 142 -26.97 -9.11 14.01
C VAL A 142 -26.90 -7.58 14.04
N ILE A 143 -27.05 -6.94 12.89
CA ILE A 143 -26.99 -5.47 12.83
C ILE A 143 -28.39 -4.92 13.14
N ASP A 144 -28.51 -4.19 14.23
CA ASP A 144 -29.75 -3.46 14.54
C ASP A 144 -29.82 -2.12 13.79
N PHE A 145 -30.96 -1.44 13.85
CA PHE A 145 -31.10 -0.15 13.17
C PHE A 145 -30.19 0.94 13.78
N HIS A 146 -29.88 0.86 15.07
CA HIS A 146 -29.01 1.84 15.75
C HIS A 146 -27.58 1.75 15.23
N GLU A 147 -27.05 0.54 15.10
CA GLU A 147 -25.74 0.20 14.53
C GLU A 147 -25.67 0.53 13.05
N PHE A 148 -26.67 0.09 12.28
CA PHE A 148 -26.81 0.40 10.86
C PHE A 148 -26.81 1.91 10.61
N LYS A 149 -27.56 2.65 11.44
CA LYS A 149 -27.61 4.11 11.40
C LYS A 149 -26.27 4.71 11.78
N ASN A 150 -25.69 4.38 12.94
CA ASN A 150 -24.44 5.00 13.39
C ASN A 150 -23.31 4.81 12.38
N PHE A 151 -23.28 3.67 11.70
CA PHE A 151 -22.29 3.39 10.66
C PHE A 151 -22.53 4.18 9.36
N LEU A 152 -23.79 4.36 8.94
CA LEU A 152 -24.15 4.94 7.64
C LEU A 152 -24.64 6.39 7.68
N LEU A 153 -24.90 6.95 8.86
CA LEU A 153 -25.50 8.27 9.04
C LEU A 153 -24.69 9.39 8.39
N LEU A 154 -23.36 9.25 8.43
CA LEU A 154 -22.44 10.22 7.89
C LEU A 154 -22.06 9.93 6.43
N LEU A 155 -22.43 8.77 5.85
CA LEU A 155 -22.15 8.48 4.44
C LEU A 155 -23.19 9.17 3.53
N PRO A 156 -22.75 9.97 2.53
CA PRO A 156 -23.66 10.79 1.72
C PRO A 156 -24.64 9.95 0.90
N GLN A 157 -24.22 8.79 0.40
CA GLN A 157 -25.09 7.82 -0.27
C GLN A 157 -25.25 6.54 0.56
N ALA A 158 -26.50 6.19 0.86
CA ALA A 158 -26.85 4.96 1.56
C ALA A 158 -26.99 3.80 0.55
N ASN A 159 -25.88 3.38 -0.05
CA ASN A 159 -25.86 2.26 -0.98
C ASN A 159 -24.85 1.21 -0.53
N MET A 160 -25.29 -0.04 -0.31
CA MET A 160 -24.44 -1.15 0.14
C MET A 160 -23.18 -1.34 -0.73
N SER A 161 -23.27 -1.03 -2.01
CA SER A 161 -22.16 -1.08 -2.97
C SER A 161 -21.02 -0.10 -2.67
N GLU A 162 -21.36 1.13 -2.27
CA GLU A 162 -20.36 2.16 -1.94
C GLU A 162 -19.70 1.86 -0.60
N VAL A 163 -20.50 1.36 0.36
CA VAL A 163 -20.03 0.99 1.69
C VAL A 163 -18.99 -0.13 1.62
N TYR A 164 -19.25 -1.18 0.82
CA TYR A 164 -18.30 -2.28 0.64
C TYR A 164 -17.04 -1.88 -0.17
N ARG A 165 -17.22 -1.06 -1.21
CA ARG A 165 -16.08 -0.51 -1.99
C ARG A 165 -15.16 0.36 -1.14
N TYR A 166 -15.72 1.02 -0.14
CA TYR A 166 -14.98 1.82 0.84
C TYR A 166 -14.06 0.96 1.71
N TYR A 167 -14.58 -0.15 2.25
CA TYR A 167 -13.85 -1.12 3.06
C TYR A 167 -12.66 -1.75 2.30
N GLN A 168 -12.83 -2.08 1.03
CA GLN A 168 -11.78 -2.72 0.23
C GLN A 168 -10.57 -1.79 -0.06
N ALA A 169 -10.79 -0.47 -0.04
CA ALA A 169 -9.75 0.51 -0.35
C ALA A 169 -8.83 0.83 0.84
N SER A 170 -9.29 0.65 2.08
CA SER A 170 -8.54 0.98 3.30
C SER A 170 -7.63 -0.15 3.80
N THR A 171 -7.80 -1.38 3.31
CA THR A 171 -7.18 -2.60 3.87
C THR A 171 -6.03 -3.20 3.06
N ARG A 172 -5.66 -2.63 1.89
CA ARG A 172 -4.60 -3.18 1.02
C ARG A 172 -3.23 -2.54 1.26
N LEU A 173 -2.41 -3.14 2.14
CA LEU A 173 -0.96 -2.88 2.23
C LEU A 173 -0.19 -3.97 1.47
N SER A 174 0.62 -3.57 0.48
CA SER A 174 1.44 -4.50 -0.30
C SER A 174 2.71 -4.95 0.46
N PRO A 175 3.17 -6.21 0.32
CA PRO A 175 4.29 -6.78 1.08
C PRO A 175 5.67 -6.16 0.84
N ASP A 176 5.85 -5.38 -0.22
CA ASP A 176 7.17 -4.93 -0.68
C ASP A 176 7.74 -3.67 0.03
N ALA A 177 7.08 -3.19 1.09
CA ALA A 177 7.35 -1.88 1.70
C ALA A 177 7.37 -0.73 0.68
N GLU A 178 6.81 -0.95 -0.51
CA GLU A 178 6.56 0.05 -1.52
C GLU A 178 5.20 0.66 -1.18
N VAL A 179 5.17 1.98 -1.00
CA VAL A 179 3.91 2.69 -0.79
C VAL A 179 3.12 2.63 -2.09
N THR A 180 2.21 1.67 -2.17
CA THR A 180 1.14 1.67 -3.16
C THR A 180 0.18 2.77 -2.75
N ILE A 181 0.33 3.93 -3.38
CA ILE A 181 -0.64 5.02 -3.27
C ILE A 181 -1.99 4.44 -3.79
N PRO A 182 -3.05 4.40 -2.97
CA PRO A 182 -4.32 3.82 -3.37
C PRO A 182 -4.86 4.56 -4.62
N PRO A 183 -5.42 3.85 -5.61
CA PRO A 183 -5.87 4.46 -6.83
C PRO A 183 -7.28 5.00 -6.66
N THR A 184 -7.43 6.23 -6.17
CA THR A 184 -8.74 6.92 -6.11
C THR A 184 -8.59 8.39 -6.50
N ASP A 185 -9.59 8.95 -7.17
CA ASP A 185 -9.57 10.32 -7.70
C ASP A 185 -9.27 11.43 -6.66
N GLU A 186 -9.59 11.20 -5.39
CA GLU A 186 -9.26 12.09 -4.27
C GLU A 186 -7.78 12.11 -3.89
N THR A 187 -7.01 11.08 -4.26
CA THR A 187 -5.56 11.15 -4.10
C THR A 187 -4.98 12.27 -4.91
N SER A 188 -5.64 12.86 -5.91
CA SER A 188 -5.08 13.98 -6.67
C SER A 188 -4.78 15.24 -5.81
N SER A 189 -5.60 15.53 -4.78
CA SER A 189 -5.41 16.73 -3.94
C SER A 189 -4.35 16.54 -2.84
N HIS A 190 -4.18 15.32 -2.32
CA HIS A 190 -3.16 14.97 -1.31
C HIS A 190 -2.11 13.96 -1.82
N ALA A 191 -2.01 13.75 -3.14
CA ALA A 191 -1.10 12.77 -3.78
C ALA A 191 0.33 13.08 -3.40
N LEU A 192 0.65 14.37 -3.43
CA LEU A 192 1.95 14.85 -3.00
C LEU A 192 2.20 14.51 -1.53
N GLY A 193 1.19 14.64 -0.66
CA GLY A 193 1.28 14.29 0.75
C GLY A 193 1.52 12.80 1.00
N TYR A 194 0.75 11.91 0.35
CA TYR A 194 0.99 10.45 0.42
C TYR A 194 2.32 10.03 -0.22
N LEU A 195 2.70 10.66 -1.33
CA LEU A 195 3.98 10.43 -2.00
C LEU A 195 5.16 10.88 -1.13
N LEU A 196 5.04 12.02 -0.44
CA LEU A 196 6.06 12.52 0.48
C LEU A 196 6.14 11.68 1.76
N ALA A 197 4.98 11.30 2.34
CA ALA A 197 4.92 10.38 3.47
C ALA A 197 5.56 9.04 3.14
N GLY A 198 5.23 8.48 1.97
CA GLY A 198 5.82 7.25 1.48
C GLY A 198 7.30 7.38 1.10
N GLY A 199 7.68 8.52 0.52
CA GLY A 199 9.07 8.85 0.24
C GLY A 199 9.93 8.94 1.50
N PHE A 200 9.42 9.57 2.55
CA PHE A 200 10.08 9.67 3.86
C PHE A 200 10.16 8.30 4.55
N ALA A 201 9.05 7.55 4.60
CA ALA A 201 9.03 6.20 5.15
C ALA A 201 10.03 5.26 4.43
N GLY A 202 10.02 5.30 3.10
CA GLY A 202 10.98 4.60 2.26
C GLY A 202 12.43 5.04 2.53
N ALA A 203 12.69 6.34 2.68
CA ALA A 203 14.02 6.87 2.96
C ALA A 203 14.57 6.38 4.30
N CYS A 204 13.76 6.42 5.36
CA CYS A 204 14.10 5.91 6.68
C CYS A 204 14.38 4.40 6.64
N SER A 205 13.46 3.61 6.08
CA SER A 205 13.61 2.16 5.94
C SER A 205 14.86 1.76 5.14
N ARG A 206 15.10 2.40 3.99
CA ARG A 206 16.27 2.12 3.13
C ARG A 206 17.58 2.55 3.79
N THR A 207 17.57 3.61 4.59
CA THR A 207 18.76 4.04 5.34
C THR A 207 19.09 3.07 6.46
N CYS A 208 18.10 2.62 7.24
CA CYS A 208 18.31 1.61 8.29
C CYS A 208 18.78 0.26 7.72
N THR A 209 18.37 -0.07 6.49
CA THR A 209 18.72 -1.34 5.83
C THR A 209 19.89 -1.23 4.85
N ALA A 210 20.49 -0.06 4.70
CA ALA A 210 21.64 0.19 3.82
C ALA A 210 22.84 -0.76 4.07
N PRO A 211 23.20 -1.11 5.33
CA PRO A 211 24.30 -2.05 5.58
C PRO A 211 24.07 -3.43 4.95
N PHE A 212 22.84 -3.93 4.93
CA PHE A 212 22.51 -5.21 4.30
C PHE A 212 22.57 -5.14 2.78
N ASP A 213 22.08 -4.04 2.18
CA ASP A 213 22.21 -3.77 0.74
C ASP A 213 23.67 -3.74 0.31
N ARG A 214 24.52 -3.06 1.08
CA ARG A 214 25.95 -2.99 0.84
C ARG A 214 26.60 -4.37 0.89
N LEU A 215 26.27 -5.15 1.91
CA LEU A 215 26.83 -6.48 2.13
C LEU A 215 26.41 -7.45 1.01
N LYS A 216 25.15 -7.37 0.57
CA LYS A 216 24.64 -8.10 -0.60
C LYS A 216 25.49 -7.79 -1.84
N VAL A 217 25.61 -6.51 -2.21
CA VAL A 217 26.35 -6.10 -3.43
C VAL A 217 27.82 -6.49 -3.34
N TYR A 218 28.45 -6.31 -2.18
CA TYR A 218 29.84 -6.71 -1.97
C TYR A 218 30.04 -8.22 -2.16
N LEU A 219 29.16 -9.06 -1.60
CA LEU A 219 29.25 -10.51 -1.76
C LEU A 219 29.00 -10.96 -3.21
N ILE A 220 28.07 -10.33 -3.93
CA ILE A 220 27.76 -10.71 -5.32
C ILE A 220 28.90 -10.34 -6.28
N THR A 221 29.52 -9.17 -6.06
CA THR A 221 30.52 -8.60 -6.96
C THR A 221 31.91 -9.17 -6.73
N ASN A 222 32.25 -9.53 -5.49
CA ASN A 222 33.57 -10.06 -5.14
C ASN A 222 33.82 -11.43 -5.77
N GLN A 223 34.90 -11.56 -6.55
CA GLN A 223 35.24 -12.78 -7.26
C GLN A 223 35.75 -13.91 -6.35
N ASN A 224 36.23 -13.59 -5.14
CA ASN A 224 36.71 -14.61 -4.22
C ASN A 224 35.52 -15.32 -3.54
N SER A 225 35.14 -16.49 -4.05
CA SER A 225 34.03 -17.33 -3.56
C SER A 225 34.12 -17.78 -2.10
N SER A 226 35.31 -17.74 -1.49
CA SER A 226 35.56 -18.18 -0.11
C SER A 226 35.25 -17.14 0.97
N VAL A 227 34.90 -15.91 0.61
CA VAL A 227 34.69 -14.83 1.60
C VAL A 227 33.41 -15.08 2.39
N SER A 228 33.55 -15.36 3.67
CA SER A 228 32.42 -15.51 4.60
C SER A 228 31.76 -14.18 4.92
N LEU A 229 30.51 -14.21 5.40
CA LEU A 229 29.76 -13.01 5.80
C LEU A 229 30.54 -12.17 6.83
N ARG A 230 31.16 -12.83 7.81
CA ARG A 230 31.98 -12.18 8.85
C ARG A 230 33.19 -11.48 8.23
N GLN A 231 33.91 -12.16 7.34
CA GLN A 231 35.05 -11.57 6.64
C GLN A 231 34.65 -10.38 5.77
N ALA A 232 33.48 -10.44 5.12
CA ALA A 232 32.96 -9.30 4.36
C ALA A 232 32.67 -8.08 5.25
N ILE A 233 32.01 -8.29 6.41
CA ILE A 233 31.76 -7.23 7.40
C ILE A 233 33.09 -6.62 7.88
N THR A 234 34.04 -7.46 8.28
CA THR A 234 35.36 -7.01 8.77
C THR A 234 36.11 -6.22 7.69
N ARG A 235 36.11 -6.67 6.43
CA ARG A 235 36.79 -5.95 5.34
C ARG A 235 36.14 -4.61 5.03
N ILE A 236 34.81 -4.53 4.97
CA ILE A 236 34.11 -3.26 4.74
C ILE A 236 34.40 -2.28 5.89
N TYR A 237 34.41 -2.78 7.13
CA TYR A 237 34.72 -1.97 8.30
C TYR A 237 36.18 -1.49 8.30
N GLN A 238 37.14 -2.34 7.96
CA GLN A 238 38.56 -1.97 7.87
C GLN A 238 38.83 -0.94 6.76
N GLN A 239 38.08 -1.00 5.65
CA GLN A 239 38.26 -0.10 4.50
C GLN A 239 37.66 1.30 4.71
N GLY A 240 36.50 1.40 5.36
CA GLY A 240 35.75 2.67 5.43
C GLY A 240 35.05 2.95 6.76
N GLY A 241 35.32 2.15 7.79
CA GLY A 241 34.61 2.20 9.07
C GLY A 241 33.10 2.03 8.90
N TRP A 242 32.35 2.60 9.83
CA TRP A 242 30.88 2.59 9.80
C TRP A 242 30.29 3.29 8.57
N ARG A 243 30.93 4.35 8.07
CA ARG A 243 30.46 5.08 6.87
C ARG A 243 30.59 4.24 5.60
N GLY A 244 31.49 3.25 5.57
CA GLY A 244 31.65 2.33 4.45
C GLY A 244 30.39 1.51 4.12
N PHE A 245 29.54 1.25 5.13
CA PHE A 245 28.28 0.53 4.96
C PHE A 245 27.18 1.34 4.26
N PHE A 246 27.29 2.67 4.25
CA PHE A 246 26.28 3.58 3.71
C PHE A 246 26.65 4.14 2.32
N VAL A 247 27.74 3.66 1.72
CA VAL A 247 28.15 4.07 0.38
C VAL A 247 27.07 3.68 -0.63
N GLY A 248 26.60 4.67 -1.40
CA GLY A 248 25.51 4.50 -2.35
C GLY A 248 24.11 4.65 -1.74
N ASN A 249 23.97 4.85 -0.42
CA ASN A 249 22.65 5.06 0.20
C ASN A 249 21.92 6.30 -0.35
N GLY A 250 22.65 7.38 -0.65
CA GLY A 250 22.06 8.59 -1.23
C GLY A 250 21.33 8.33 -2.56
N LEU A 251 21.92 7.53 -3.45
CA LEU A 251 21.26 7.10 -4.71
C LEU A 251 20.06 6.18 -4.44
N ASN A 252 20.12 5.43 -3.35
CA ASN A 252 19.07 4.52 -2.90
C ASN A 252 17.83 5.25 -2.38
N VAL A 253 18.03 6.39 -1.71
CA VAL A 253 16.96 7.27 -1.21
C VAL A 253 16.44 8.17 -2.33
N MET A 254 17.33 8.76 -3.14
CA MET A 254 16.95 9.66 -4.23
C MET A 254 16.00 9.03 -5.23
N LYS A 255 16.15 7.73 -5.53
CA LYS A 255 15.31 7.07 -6.53
C LYS A 255 13.87 6.81 -6.07
N ILE A 256 13.58 6.82 -4.76
CA ILE A 256 12.29 6.37 -4.21
C ILE A 256 11.14 7.23 -4.74
N VAL A 257 11.24 8.56 -4.58
CA VAL A 257 10.15 9.47 -4.98
C VAL A 257 9.92 9.47 -6.50
N PRO A 258 10.96 9.60 -7.36
CA PRO A 258 10.78 9.50 -8.82
C PRO A 258 10.23 8.14 -9.28
N GLU A 259 10.66 7.04 -8.66
CA GLU A 259 10.18 5.69 -8.98
C GLU A 259 8.68 5.55 -8.72
N SER A 260 8.22 5.96 -7.53
CA SER A 260 6.79 5.94 -7.17
C SER A 260 5.97 6.90 -8.03
N ALA A 261 6.48 8.10 -8.32
CA ALA A 261 5.79 9.09 -9.15
C ALA A 261 5.58 8.59 -10.59
N ILE A 262 6.62 8.04 -11.22
CA ILE A 262 6.55 7.51 -12.59
C ILE A 262 5.61 6.30 -12.65
N LYS A 263 5.69 5.41 -11.66
CA LYS A 263 4.81 4.24 -11.57
C LYS A 263 3.34 4.66 -11.46
N PHE A 264 3.02 5.60 -10.57
CA PHE A 264 1.66 6.10 -10.40
C PHE A 264 1.13 6.78 -11.68
N TYR A 265 1.90 7.69 -12.25
CA TYR A 265 1.53 8.39 -13.48
C TYR A 265 1.30 7.40 -14.63
N SER A 266 2.19 6.42 -14.78
CA SER A 266 2.07 5.39 -15.82
C SER A 266 0.85 4.50 -15.57
N TYR A 267 0.53 4.19 -14.31
CA TYR A 267 -0.63 3.38 -13.94
C TYR A 267 -1.95 4.07 -14.30
N GLU A 268 -2.13 5.33 -13.86
CA GLU A 268 -3.32 6.12 -14.18
C GLU A 268 -3.48 6.33 -15.69
N THR A 269 -2.38 6.60 -16.40
CA THR A 269 -2.40 6.76 -17.86
C THR A 269 -2.78 5.44 -18.55
N CYS A 270 -2.24 4.30 -18.12
CA CYS A 270 -2.61 2.99 -18.65
C CYS A 270 -4.09 2.66 -18.39
N LYS A 271 -4.61 2.94 -17.19
CA LYS A 271 -6.04 2.74 -16.89
C LYS A 271 -6.93 3.56 -17.82
N ARG A 272 -6.61 4.85 -18.00
CA ARG A 272 -7.34 5.74 -18.92
C ARG A 272 -7.31 5.22 -20.35
N LEU A 273 -6.14 4.82 -20.85
CA LEU A 273 -6.00 4.26 -22.20
C LEU A 273 -6.82 2.98 -22.39
N ILE A 274 -6.80 2.08 -21.40
CA ILE A 274 -7.61 0.84 -21.44
C ILE A 274 -9.10 1.19 -21.43
N ALA A 275 -9.54 2.09 -20.55
CA ALA A 275 -10.93 2.53 -20.48
C ALA A 275 -11.41 3.12 -21.82
N THR A 276 -10.62 3.99 -22.45
CA THR A 276 -10.96 4.59 -23.75
C THR A 276 -10.93 3.56 -24.89
N THR A 277 -10.02 2.59 -24.85
CA THR A 277 -9.88 1.60 -25.93
C THR A 277 -10.97 0.53 -25.91
N PHE A 278 -11.41 0.14 -24.70
CA PHE A 278 -12.44 -0.88 -24.51
C PHE A 278 -13.85 -0.31 -24.28
N GLY A 279 -14.01 1.02 -24.29
CA GLY A 279 -15.31 1.70 -24.21
C GLY A 279 -15.98 1.61 -22.83
N TYR A 280 -15.19 1.61 -21.75
CA TYR A 280 -15.73 1.67 -20.39
C TYR A 280 -16.09 3.11 -20.01
N ASP A 281 -17.27 3.32 -19.41
CA ASP A 281 -17.76 4.65 -18.99
C ASP A 281 -16.84 5.32 -17.95
N ASP A 282 -16.11 4.52 -17.14
CA ASP A 282 -15.24 5.02 -16.08
C ASP A 282 -13.87 4.31 -16.04
N LYS A 283 -12.82 5.07 -15.70
CA LYS A 283 -11.44 4.53 -15.58
C LYS A 283 -11.29 3.51 -14.45
N ASP A 284 -12.19 3.56 -13.47
CA ASP A 284 -12.17 2.71 -12.29
C ASP A 284 -13.17 1.55 -12.40
N SER A 285 -13.93 1.41 -13.49
CA SER A 285 -14.80 0.25 -13.74
C SER A 285 -14.10 -0.90 -14.49
N ILE A 286 -12.80 -0.76 -14.79
CA ILE A 286 -12.04 -1.78 -15.52
C ILE A 286 -11.90 -3.10 -14.72
N PRO A 287 -11.91 -4.27 -15.40
CA PRO A 287 -11.79 -5.57 -14.74
C PRO A 287 -10.43 -5.77 -14.07
N THR A 288 -10.37 -6.66 -13.07
CA THR A 288 -9.15 -6.92 -12.27
C THR A 288 -7.95 -7.33 -13.13
N THR A 289 -8.17 -8.09 -14.21
CA THR A 289 -7.12 -8.47 -15.19
C THR A 289 -6.54 -7.25 -15.90
N ALA A 290 -7.39 -6.29 -16.30
CA ALA A 290 -6.97 -5.05 -16.93
C ALA A 290 -6.21 -4.15 -15.95
N ARG A 291 -6.65 -4.05 -14.69
CA ARG A 291 -5.90 -3.36 -13.62
C ARG A 291 -4.54 -3.98 -13.38
N PHE A 292 -4.45 -5.31 -13.41
CA PHE A 292 -3.20 -6.04 -13.27
C PHE A 292 -2.25 -5.74 -14.44
N MET A 293 -2.74 -5.75 -15.68
CA MET A 293 -1.96 -5.37 -16.86
C MET A 293 -1.49 -3.92 -16.84
N ALA A 294 -2.34 -3.00 -16.39
CA ALA A 294 -1.99 -1.59 -16.19
C ALA A 294 -0.88 -1.46 -15.13
N GLY A 295 -0.98 -2.20 -14.01
CA GLY A 295 0.04 -2.25 -12.96
C GLY A 295 1.37 -2.80 -13.45
N GLY A 296 1.35 -3.89 -14.21
CA GLY A 296 2.54 -4.50 -14.82
C GLY A 296 3.24 -3.55 -15.80
N THR A 297 2.47 -2.92 -16.69
CA THR A 297 3.00 -1.95 -17.68
C THR A 297 3.61 -0.74 -16.99
N ALA A 298 2.91 -0.20 -15.98
CA ALA A 298 3.41 0.91 -15.17
C ALA A 298 4.71 0.56 -14.41
N GLY A 299 4.80 -0.63 -13.84
CA GLY A 299 6.01 -1.14 -13.21
C GLY A 299 7.18 -1.26 -14.19
N MET A 300 6.94 -1.73 -15.41
CA MET A 300 7.97 -1.79 -16.46
C MET A 300 8.45 -0.39 -16.89
N CYS A 301 7.53 0.57 -17.06
CA CYS A 301 7.87 1.95 -17.38
C CYS A 301 8.71 2.63 -16.28
N ALA A 302 8.33 2.44 -15.02
CA ALA A 302 9.09 2.93 -13.87
C ALA A 302 10.48 2.29 -13.80
N GLN A 303 10.55 0.95 -13.93
CA GLN A 303 11.80 0.21 -13.90
C GLN A 303 12.74 0.62 -15.05
N PHE A 304 12.22 0.89 -16.26
CA PHE A 304 13.01 1.37 -17.39
C PHE A 304 13.61 2.76 -17.12
N SER A 305 12.82 3.68 -16.56
CA SER A 305 13.20 5.07 -16.29
C SER A 305 14.23 5.19 -15.16
N ILE A 306 14.09 4.37 -14.11
CA ILE A 306 14.94 4.40 -12.92
C ILE A 306 16.21 3.55 -13.07
N TYR A 307 16.25 2.64 -14.05
CA TYR A 307 17.36 1.70 -14.26
C TYR A 307 18.77 2.35 -14.29
N PRO A 308 18.98 3.53 -14.92
CA PRO A 308 20.30 4.19 -14.91
C PRO A 308 20.79 4.52 -13.50
N VAL A 309 19.89 4.97 -12.63
CA VAL A 309 20.21 5.30 -11.23
C VAL A 309 20.57 4.03 -10.46
N GLU A 310 19.91 2.92 -10.74
CA GLU A 310 20.22 1.63 -10.11
C GLU A 310 21.58 1.09 -10.55
N THR A 311 21.88 1.16 -11.85
CA THR A 311 23.20 0.74 -12.36
C THR A 311 24.31 1.61 -11.76
N LEU A 312 24.08 2.93 -11.68
CA LEU A 312 25.01 3.85 -11.05
C LEU A 312 25.20 3.53 -9.56
N LYS A 313 24.12 3.26 -8.82
CA LYS A 313 24.18 2.82 -7.42
C LYS A 313 25.04 1.57 -7.28
N THR A 314 24.76 0.52 -8.06
CA THR A 314 25.49 -0.75 -8.00
C THR A 314 26.99 -0.55 -8.29
N ARG A 315 27.34 0.30 -9.26
CA ARG A 315 28.73 0.64 -9.56
C ARG A 315 29.41 1.47 -8.48
N VAL A 316 28.73 2.48 -7.93
CA VAL A 316 29.27 3.27 -6.81
C VAL A 316 29.49 2.40 -5.58
N MET A 317 28.59 1.45 -5.32
CA MET A 317 28.79 0.43 -4.29
C MET A 317 30.00 -0.47 -4.63
N SER A 318 30.23 -0.88 -5.87
CA SER A 318 31.36 -1.76 -6.20
C SER A 318 32.71 -1.02 -6.35
N LEU A 319 32.74 0.31 -6.34
CA LEU A 319 33.93 1.13 -6.66
C LEU A 319 34.94 1.34 -5.52
N GLN A 320 34.76 0.77 -4.34
CA GLN A 320 35.61 1.12 -3.20
C GLN A 320 37.07 0.64 -3.35
N ARG A 321 37.92 1.61 -3.72
CA ARG A 321 39.37 1.66 -3.52
C ARG A 321 39.69 2.09 -2.08
N GLU A 322 40.83 1.62 -1.59
CA GLU A 322 41.45 1.98 -0.31
C GLU A 322 41.62 3.50 -0.19
N GLY A 323 40.92 4.14 0.77
CA GLY A 323 41.11 5.56 1.07
C GLY A 323 39.91 6.24 1.74
N LYS A 324 40.18 7.01 2.81
CA LYS A 324 39.18 7.79 3.56
C LYS A 324 38.44 8.76 2.61
N VAL A 325 37.13 8.55 2.43
CA VAL A 325 36.27 9.41 1.58
C VAL A 325 35.76 10.60 2.39
N THR A 326 36.21 11.81 2.04
CA THR A 326 35.63 13.09 2.50
C THR A 326 34.36 13.42 1.71
N SER A 327 33.32 13.99 2.35
CA SER A 327 31.99 14.23 1.75
C SER A 327 32.00 15.08 0.47
N SER A 328 32.94 16.03 0.33
CA SER A 328 33.12 16.84 -0.90
C SER A 328 33.57 16.00 -2.10
N ARG A 329 34.17 14.83 -1.87
CA ARG A 329 34.70 13.93 -2.91
C ARG A 329 33.64 12.92 -3.39
N GLN A 330 32.52 12.78 -2.68
CA GLN A 330 31.45 11.85 -3.03
C GLN A 330 30.67 12.27 -4.29
N HIS A 331 30.39 13.57 -4.45
CA HIS A 331 29.77 14.10 -5.67
C HIS A 331 30.69 13.96 -6.88
N SER A 332 32.01 14.17 -6.69
CA SER A 332 33.02 13.88 -7.72
C SER A 332 32.96 12.40 -8.13
N ILE A 333 32.93 11.47 -7.18
CA ILE A 333 32.90 10.02 -7.48
C ILE A 333 31.67 9.64 -8.33
N ILE A 334 30.49 10.21 -8.05
CA ILE A 334 29.28 9.91 -8.83
C ILE A 334 29.44 10.44 -10.27
N LEU A 335 29.85 11.69 -10.45
CA LEU A 335 30.06 12.30 -11.76
C LEU A 335 31.19 11.61 -12.55
N ASP A 336 32.28 11.27 -11.88
CA ASP A 336 33.40 10.53 -12.45
C ASP A 336 32.97 9.14 -12.90
N THR A 337 32.09 8.49 -12.14
CA THR A 337 31.51 7.18 -12.51
C THR A 337 30.61 7.32 -13.73
N ILE A 338 29.74 8.33 -13.76
CA ILE A 338 28.86 8.60 -14.92
C ILE A 338 29.71 8.86 -16.18
N LYS A 339 30.74 9.71 -16.08
CA LYS A 339 31.65 10.02 -17.19
C LYS A 339 32.40 8.77 -17.65
N SER A 340 32.93 7.98 -16.72
CA SER A 340 33.60 6.71 -17.02
C SER A 340 32.67 5.69 -17.69
N MET A 341 31.43 5.57 -17.23
CA MET A 341 30.42 4.71 -17.85
C MET A 341 30.12 5.14 -19.29
N TYR A 342 29.89 6.44 -19.49
CA TYR A 342 29.57 6.99 -20.80
C TYR A 342 30.73 6.84 -21.79
N THR A 343 31.96 7.12 -21.37
CA THR A 343 33.14 6.96 -22.25
C THR A 343 33.42 5.51 -22.65
N LYS A 344 33.16 4.53 -21.76
CA LYS A 344 33.46 3.11 -22.02
C LYS A 344 32.38 2.36 -22.78
N GLY A 345 31.10 2.71 -22.61
CA GLY A 345 29.99 1.94 -23.18
C GLY A 345 28.81 2.79 -23.65
N GLY A 346 28.99 4.11 -23.74
CA GLY A 346 27.96 5.05 -24.18
C GLY A 346 26.69 4.96 -23.34
N ILE A 347 25.56 5.21 -24.00
CA ILE A 347 24.24 5.17 -23.35
C ILE A 347 23.81 3.75 -22.94
N ARG A 348 24.27 2.71 -23.66
CA ARG A 348 23.94 1.31 -23.38
C ARG A 348 24.52 0.83 -22.04
N ALA A 349 25.59 1.46 -21.55
CA ALA A 349 26.21 1.13 -20.27
C ALA A 349 25.30 1.37 -19.05
N PHE A 350 24.21 2.13 -19.21
CA PHE A 350 23.27 2.44 -18.14
C PHE A 350 22.11 1.43 -18.01
N TRP A 351 21.88 0.55 -19.01
CA TRP A 351 20.84 -0.49 -18.99
C TRP A 351 21.34 -1.96 -19.05
N PRO A 352 22.48 -2.34 -18.43
CA PRO A 352 22.97 -3.70 -18.49
C PRO A 352 22.07 -4.65 -17.69
N GLY A 353 21.48 -5.66 -18.34
CA GLY A 353 20.65 -6.65 -17.67
C GLY A 353 19.20 -6.20 -17.39
N LEU A 354 18.72 -5.17 -18.09
CA LEU A 354 17.32 -4.72 -18.00
C LEU A 354 16.32 -5.86 -18.26
N THR A 355 16.59 -6.69 -19.27
CA THR A 355 15.74 -7.84 -19.62
C THR A 355 15.56 -8.81 -18.46
N LEU A 356 16.63 -9.11 -17.72
CA LEU A 356 16.57 -9.96 -16.52
C LEU A 356 15.79 -9.29 -15.39
N GLY A 357 15.90 -7.97 -15.27
CA GLY A 357 15.12 -7.19 -14.31
C GLY A 357 13.63 -7.29 -14.60
N LEU A 358 13.22 -7.06 -15.86
CA LEU A 358 11.82 -7.10 -16.27
C LEU A 358 11.22 -8.51 -16.14
N ILE A 359 11.94 -9.54 -16.61
CA ILE A 359 11.50 -10.93 -16.53
C ILE A 359 11.39 -11.38 -15.06
N GLY A 360 12.30 -10.94 -14.19
CA GLY A 360 12.31 -11.36 -12.79
C GLY A 360 11.17 -10.80 -11.94
N VAL A 361 10.57 -9.66 -12.31
CA VAL A 361 9.49 -9.03 -11.52
C VAL A 361 8.25 -9.92 -11.47
N PHE A 362 7.84 -10.49 -12.60
CA PHE A 362 6.59 -11.25 -12.68
C PHE A 362 6.60 -12.54 -11.85
N PRO A 363 7.59 -13.45 -11.96
CA PRO A 363 7.65 -14.67 -11.15
C PRO A 363 7.76 -14.39 -9.65
N TYR A 364 8.46 -13.30 -9.27
CA TYR A 364 8.56 -12.89 -7.88
C TYR A 364 7.17 -12.57 -7.31
N GLN A 365 6.44 -11.67 -7.98
CA GLN A 365 5.12 -11.23 -7.54
C GLN A 365 4.08 -12.37 -7.58
N ALA A 366 4.14 -13.23 -8.60
CA ALA A 366 3.24 -14.38 -8.72
C ALA A 366 3.45 -15.41 -7.57
N LEU A 367 4.70 -15.70 -7.23
CA LEU A 367 5.02 -16.63 -6.14
C LEU A 367 4.74 -16.02 -4.77
N ASP A 368 5.07 -14.75 -4.57
CA ASP A 368 4.80 -14.06 -3.31
C ASP A 368 3.30 -14.04 -3.00
N LEU A 369 2.49 -13.54 -3.94
CA LEU A 369 1.04 -13.48 -3.76
C LEU A 369 0.42 -14.88 -3.60
N GLY A 370 0.79 -15.82 -4.47
CA GLY A 370 0.25 -17.19 -4.43
C GLY A 370 0.57 -17.92 -3.13
N ILE A 371 1.81 -17.81 -2.64
CA ILE A 371 2.22 -18.44 -1.37
C ILE A 371 1.59 -17.71 -0.19
N TYR A 372 1.55 -16.38 -0.22
CA TYR A 372 0.92 -15.58 0.84
C TYR A 372 -0.55 -15.98 1.01
N GLU A 373 -1.29 -16.02 -0.08
CA GLU A 373 -2.70 -16.37 -0.10
C GLU A 373 -2.92 -17.82 0.35
N THR A 374 -2.12 -18.76 -0.15
CA THR A 374 -2.17 -20.16 0.29
C THR A 374 -1.90 -20.31 1.80
N LEU A 375 -0.87 -19.64 2.33
CA LEU A 375 -0.54 -19.69 3.76
C LEU A 375 -1.64 -19.05 4.62
N LYS A 376 -2.18 -17.92 4.17
CA LYS A 376 -3.29 -17.23 4.85
C LYS A 376 -4.51 -18.16 4.91
N LEU A 377 -4.94 -18.71 3.78
CA LEU A 377 -6.09 -19.62 3.69
C LEU A 377 -5.88 -20.87 4.54
N THR A 378 -4.70 -21.50 4.46
CA THR A 378 -4.39 -22.70 5.26
C THR A 378 -4.44 -22.40 6.76
N TYR A 379 -3.94 -21.24 7.20
CA TYR A 379 -4.00 -20.83 8.60
C TYR A 379 -5.45 -20.62 9.07
N LEU A 380 -6.27 -19.96 8.23
CA LEU A 380 -7.68 -19.74 8.52
C LEU A 380 -8.42 -21.07 8.67
N THR A 381 -8.28 -21.99 7.72
CA THR A 381 -8.89 -23.33 7.77
C THR A 381 -8.45 -24.11 9.02
N TYR A 382 -7.16 -24.05 9.38
CA TYR A 382 -6.65 -24.71 10.59
C TYR A 382 -7.22 -24.11 11.89
N MET A 383 -7.41 -22.79 11.95
CA MET A 383 -8.00 -22.13 13.11
C MET A 383 -9.51 -22.40 13.24
N GLU A 384 -10.23 -22.47 12.11
CA GLU A 384 -11.63 -22.86 12.07
C GLU A 384 -11.84 -24.28 12.64
N GLU A 385 -11.01 -25.24 12.22
CA GLU A 385 -11.08 -26.63 12.67
C GLU A 385 -10.79 -26.78 14.17
N LYS A 386 -9.85 -25.99 14.70
CA LYS A 386 -9.42 -26.09 16.11
C LYS A 386 -10.31 -25.33 17.10
N THR A 387 -10.99 -24.28 16.65
CA THR A 387 -11.75 -23.38 17.53
C THR A 387 -13.26 -23.53 17.40
N GLY A 388 -13.73 -24.54 16.64
CA GLY A 388 -15.16 -24.87 16.56
C GLY A 388 -16.03 -23.77 15.97
N GLY A 389 -15.51 -23.01 15.01
CA GLY A 389 -16.28 -22.00 14.26
C GLY A 389 -16.25 -20.56 14.79
N THR A 390 -15.48 -20.23 15.83
CA THR A 390 -15.20 -18.82 16.15
C THR A 390 -14.19 -18.26 15.16
N ASN A 391 -14.63 -17.38 14.27
CA ASN A 391 -13.84 -16.76 13.23
C ASN A 391 -12.90 -15.69 13.81
N ARG A 392 -11.78 -16.12 14.42
CA ARG A 392 -10.75 -15.20 14.90
C ARG A 392 -9.91 -14.75 13.72
N GLN A 393 -9.93 -13.45 13.44
CA GLN A 393 -9.05 -12.83 12.46
C GLN A 393 -7.58 -13.20 12.74
N PRO A 394 -6.78 -13.46 11.70
CA PRO A 394 -5.36 -13.75 11.86
C PRO A 394 -4.71 -12.51 12.46
N SER A 395 -4.02 -12.70 13.60
CA SER A 395 -3.31 -11.59 14.23
C SER A 395 -2.36 -10.93 13.22
N VAL A 396 -2.13 -9.62 13.37
CA VAL A 396 -1.18 -8.88 12.53
C VAL A 396 0.16 -9.61 12.45
N LEU A 397 0.63 -10.22 13.55
CA LEU A 397 1.86 -11.01 13.58
C LEU A 397 1.82 -12.24 12.66
N VAL A 398 0.68 -12.92 12.54
CA VAL A 398 0.51 -14.07 11.64
C VAL A 398 0.53 -13.62 10.19
N LEU A 399 -0.18 -12.55 9.84
CA LEU A 399 -0.15 -11.98 8.49
C LEU A 399 1.26 -11.54 8.10
N TRP A 400 1.99 -10.93 9.04
CA TRP A 400 3.39 -10.59 8.87
C TRP A 400 4.27 -11.82 8.65
N ALA A 401 4.06 -12.88 9.42
CA ALA A 401 4.80 -14.14 9.26
C ALA A 401 4.51 -14.78 7.89
N CYS A 402 3.25 -14.82 7.45
CA CYS A 402 2.86 -15.29 6.12
C CYS A 402 3.54 -14.47 5.02
N GLY A 403 3.52 -13.13 5.13
CA GLY A 403 4.20 -12.20 4.20
C GLY A 403 5.73 -12.39 4.18
N MET A 404 6.34 -12.64 5.34
CA MET A 404 7.77 -12.91 5.43
C MET A 404 8.17 -14.22 4.77
N ILE A 405 7.38 -15.29 4.96
CA ILE A 405 7.66 -16.61 4.40
C ILE A 405 7.47 -16.58 2.87
N SER A 406 6.33 -16.08 2.41
CA SER A 406 6.03 -15.89 0.98
C SER A 406 7.08 -15.04 0.28
N GLY A 407 7.38 -13.85 0.83
CA GLY A 407 8.38 -12.95 0.27
C GLY A 407 9.79 -13.54 0.25
N SER A 408 10.15 -14.34 1.26
CA SER A 408 11.45 -15.03 1.30
C SER A 408 11.56 -16.14 0.26
N ILE A 409 10.50 -16.91 0.04
CA ILE A 409 10.48 -17.97 -0.97
C ILE A 409 10.48 -17.37 -2.37
N GLY A 410 9.65 -16.34 -2.61
CA GLY A 410 9.64 -15.59 -3.86
C GLY A 410 10.99 -14.94 -4.16
N ALA A 411 11.61 -14.30 -3.16
CA ALA A 411 12.93 -13.68 -3.34
C ALA A 411 14.02 -14.73 -3.63
N THR A 412 13.93 -15.92 -3.02
CA THR A 412 14.87 -17.02 -3.22
C THR A 412 14.74 -17.63 -4.62
N SER A 413 13.53 -17.84 -5.12
CA SER A 413 13.31 -18.46 -6.43
C SER A 413 13.84 -17.60 -7.59
N VAL A 414 13.68 -16.28 -7.50
CA VAL A 414 14.14 -15.32 -8.53
C VAL A 414 15.58 -14.86 -8.29
N TYR A 415 16.18 -15.22 -7.15
CA TYR A 415 17.51 -14.78 -6.76
C TYR A 415 18.62 -15.02 -7.81
N PRO A 416 18.65 -16.15 -8.55
CA PRO A 416 19.61 -16.36 -9.63
C PRO A 416 19.60 -15.24 -10.68
N LEU A 417 18.41 -14.77 -11.08
CA LEU A 417 18.27 -13.65 -12.04
C LEU A 417 18.81 -12.35 -11.44
N ASN A 418 18.56 -12.13 -10.15
CA ASN A 418 19.05 -10.95 -9.41
C ASN A 418 20.58 -10.90 -9.33
N VAL A 419 21.23 -12.05 -9.11
CA VAL A 419 22.70 -12.14 -9.08
C VAL A 419 23.29 -11.80 -10.44
N ILE A 420 22.77 -12.39 -11.52
CA ILE A 420 23.26 -12.11 -12.87
C ILE A 420 23.03 -10.65 -13.27
N ARG A 421 21.84 -10.10 -12.97
CA ARG A 421 21.56 -8.67 -13.15
C ARG A 421 22.57 -7.79 -12.41
N THR A 422 22.84 -8.09 -11.14
CA THR A 422 23.77 -7.30 -10.31
C THR A 422 25.21 -7.39 -10.84
N ARG A 423 25.65 -8.55 -11.33
CA ARG A 423 26.97 -8.72 -11.96
C ARG A 423 27.10 -7.93 -13.27
N LEU A 424 26.07 -7.95 -14.10
CA LEU A 424 26.01 -7.14 -15.33
C LEU A 424 26.05 -5.63 -15.01
N GLN A 425 25.39 -5.18 -13.94
CA GLN A 425 25.44 -3.78 -13.50
C GLN A 425 26.83 -3.38 -12.97
N ALA A 426 27.48 -4.27 -12.22
CA ALA A 426 28.79 -4.04 -11.62
C ALA A 426 29.98 -4.23 -12.58
N GLN A 427 29.76 -4.69 -13.82
CA GLN A 427 30.82 -4.96 -14.78
C GLN A 427 31.72 -3.74 -15.04
N GLY A 428 33.03 -3.98 -15.18
CA GLY A 428 34.02 -2.94 -15.44
C GLY A 428 34.37 -2.08 -14.23
N THR A 429 33.99 -2.51 -13.02
CA THR A 429 34.39 -1.87 -11.75
C THR A 429 35.54 -2.64 -11.09
N PRO A 430 36.31 -2.03 -10.17
CA PRO A 430 37.45 -2.70 -9.52
C PRO A 430 37.08 -3.99 -8.80
N ALA A 431 35.89 -4.05 -8.17
CA ALA A 431 35.41 -5.26 -7.51
C ALA A 431 34.93 -6.34 -8.49
N HIS A 432 34.56 -5.96 -9.72
CA HIS A 432 34.06 -6.88 -10.74
C HIS A 432 34.53 -6.47 -12.16
N PRO A 433 35.80 -6.75 -12.50
CA PRO A 433 36.41 -6.27 -13.76
C PRO A 433 35.94 -7.03 -15.01
N VAL A 434 35.24 -8.16 -14.84
CA VAL A 434 34.79 -9.01 -15.95
C VAL A 434 33.72 -8.30 -16.78
N TYR A 435 33.86 -8.37 -18.10
CA TYR A 435 32.86 -7.90 -19.06
C TYR A 435 32.07 -9.08 -19.62
N TYR A 436 30.77 -8.88 -19.80
CA TYR A 436 29.88 -9.89 -20.33
C TYR A 436 29.26 -9.43 -21.65
N ASN A 437 29.35 -10.28 -22.67
CA ASN A 437 28.76 -10.01 -23.99
C ASN A 437 27.23 -10.23 -24.00
N SER A 438 26.74 -11.15 -23.17
CA SER A 438 25.31 -11.44 -23.04
C SER A 438 24.95 -11.89 -21.61
N PRO A 439 23.67 -11.79 -21.20
CA PRO A 439 23.19 -12.37 -19.95
C PRO A 439 23.51 -13.86 -19.83
N TRP A 440 23.42 -14.60 -20.93
CA TRP A 440 23.75 -16.03 -20.97
C TRP A 440 25.24 -16.29 -20.74
N HIS A 441 26.11 -15.47 -21.31
CA HIS A 441 27.55 -15.54 -21.04
C HIS A 441 27.85 -15.31 -19.54
N ALA A 442 27.13 -14.39 -18.90
CA ALA A 442 27.25 -14.17 -17.46
C ALA A 442 26.80 -15.37 -16.62
N VAL A 443 25.74 -16.09 -17.04
CA VAL A 443 25.30 -17.35 -16.41
C VAL A 443 26.39 -18.41 -16.52
N GLN A 444 26.93 -18.63 -17.72
CA GLN A 444 27.98 -19.64 -17.95
C GLN A 444 29.25 -19.36 -17.14
N MET A 445 29.71 -18.10 -17.14
CA MET A 445 30.89 -17.71 -16.35
C MET A 445 30.65 -17.84 -14.85
N THR A 446 29.45 -17.49 -14.39
CA THR A 446 29.05 -17.66 -12.98
C THR A 446 29.09 -19.13 -12.56
N TYR A 447 28.56 -20.01 -13.40
CA TYR A 447 28.59 -21.45 -13.15
C TYR A 447 30.02 -22.02 -13.13
N LYS A 448 30.91 -21.55 -14.02
CA LYS A 448 32.32 -21.98 -14.06
C LYS A 448 33.12 -21.59 -12.81
N VAL A 449 32.80 -20.48 -12.16
CA VAL A 449 33.55 -19.99 -10.98
C VAL A 449 33.26 -20.81 -9.72
N GLY A 450 32.00 -21.15 -9.46
CA GLY A 450 31.61 -21.80 -8.19
C GLY A 450 30.29 -22.55 -8.25
N GLY A 451 29.86 -22.95 -9.44
CA GLY A 451 28.64 -23.73 -9.67
C GLY A 451 27.36 -23.02 -9.24
N ILE A 452 26.39 -23.81 -8.77
CA ILE A 452 25.04 -23.34 -8.40
C ILE A 452 25.08 -22.39 -7.20
N ARG A 453 26.03 -22.59 -6.27
CA ARG A 453 26.13 -21.78 -5.04
C ARG A 453 26.36 -20.29 -5.33
N GLU A 454 27.05 -19.97 -6.42
CA GLU A 454 27.31 -18.58 -6.81
C GLU A 454 26.03 -17.82 -7.19
N PHE A 455 25.00 -18.50 -7.69
CA PHE A 455 23.71 -17.89 -8.01
C PHE A 455 22.90 -17.47 -6.79
N TYR A 456 23.27 -17.95 -5.58
CA TYR A 456 22.61 -17.62 -4.31
C TYR A 456 23.47 -16.75 -3.40
N ARG A 457 24.55 -16.19 -3.94
CA ARG A 457 25.49 -15.38 -3.15
C ARG A 457 24.86 -14.06 -2.74
N GLY A 458 24.91 -13.75 -1.44
CA GLY A 458 24.27 -12.56 -0.87
C GLY A 458 22.79 -12.73 -0.51
N LEU A 459 22.22 -13.94 -0.63
CA LEU A 459 20.83 -14.21 -0.23
C LEU A 459 20.61 -13.92 1.25
N GLY A 460 21.55 -14.33 2.12
CA GLY A 460 21.46 -14.10 3.57
C GLY A 460 21.21 -12.63 3.95
N PRO A 461 22.07 -11.67 3.54
CA PRO A 461 21.80 -10.24 3.74
C PRO A 461 20.47 -9.76 3.16
N THR A 462 20.03 -10.33 2.03
CA THR A 462 18.76 -9.98 1.40
C THR A 462 17.58 -10.39 2.28
N LEU A 463 17.59 -11.62 2.80
CA LEU A 463 16.54 -12.14 3.69
C LEU A 463 16.52 -11.41 5.04
N LEU A 464 17.70 -11.15 5.62
CA LEU A 464 17.82 -10.39 6.88
C LEU A 464 17.30 -8.95 6.76
N LYS A 465 17.34 -8.37 5.56
CA LYS A 465 16.84 -7.03 5.29
C LYS A 465 15.31 -6.95 5.26
N VAL A 466 14.61 -8.02 4.88
CA VAL A 466 13.15 -7.97 4.61
C VAL A 466 12.38 -7.49 5.83
N VAL A 467 12.59 -8.13 6.99
CA VAL A 467 11.83 -7.82 8.21
C VAL A 467 12.03 -6.37 8.67
N PRO A 468 13.27 -5.89 8.89
CA PRO A 468 13.47 -4.52 9.33
C PRO A 468 12.99 -3.49 8.30
N ALA A 469 13.10 -3.79 7.00
CA ALA A 469 12.65 -2.88 5.95
C ALA A 469 11.14 -2.62 6.03
N ILE A 470 10.34 -3.69 6.11
CA ILE A 470 8.88 -3.59 6.15
C ILE A 470 8.44 -2.94 7.47
N SER A 471 8.98 -3.39 8.61
CA SER A 471 8.62 -2.86 9.94
C SER A 471 8.86 -1.36 10.08
N ILE A 472 10.03 -0.90 9.65
CA ILE A 472 10.38 0.53 9.74
C ILE A 472 9.55 1.36 8.76
N SER A 473 9.32 0.85 7.55
CA SER A 473 8.51 1.57 6.55
C SER A 473 7.08 1.77 7.05
N TYR A 474 6.44 0.72 7.60
CA TYR A 474 5.08 0.81 8.12
C TYR A 474 4.96 1.83 9.26
N VAL A 475 5.80 1.70 10.30
CA VAL A 475 5.76 2.62 11.45
C VAL A 475 6.01 4.06 11.02
N THR A 476 6.99 4.28 10.13
CA THR A 476 7.33 5.63 9.66
C THR A 476 6.23 6.19 8.77
N TYR A 477 5.57 5.37 7.96
CA TYR A 477 4.46 5.79 7.11
C TYR A 477 3.25 6.21 7.93
N GLU A 478 2.84 5.40 8.90
CA GLU A 478 1.75 5.74 9.83
C GLU A 478 2.05 7.02 10.61
N TRP A 479 3.28 7.16 11.11
CA TRP A 479 3.71 8.38 11.78
C TRP A 479 3.67 9.60 10.85
N SER A 480 4.13 9.46 9.60
CA SER A 480 4.17 10.55 8.63
C SER A 480 2.77 11.01 8.21
N LYS A 481 1.84 10.08 8.01
CA LYS A 481 0.43 10.41 7.71
C LYS A 481 -0.21 11.23 8.82
N ARG A 482 0.02 10.85 10.09
CA ARG A 482 -0.50 11.58 11.27
C ARG A 482 0.07 12.99 11.37
N GLN A 483 1.35 13.19 11.04
CA GLN A 483 1.97 14.51 11.08
C GLN A 483 1.51 15.43 9.94
N LEU A 484 1.13 14.86 8.80
CA LEU A 484 0.67 15.62 7.64
C LEU A 484 -0.86 15.85 7.64
N ASP A 485 -1.58 15.33 8.64
CA ASP A 485 -3.06 15.41 8.74
C ASP A 485 -3.78 14.80 7.52
N ILE A 486 -3.17 13.75 6.96
CA ILE A 486 -3.67 12.98 5.79
C ILE A 486 -4.22 11.60 6.22
N SER A 487 -4.37 11.39 7.53
CA SER A 487 -4.88 10.16 8.13
C SER A 487 -6.40 10.08 8.13
#